data_AF-A0AAX3ZKI5-F1
#
_entry.id   AF-A0AAX3ZKI5-F1
#
_cell.length_a   1.000
_cell.length_b   1.000
_cell.length_c   1.000
_cell.angle_alpha   90.00
_cell.angle_beta   90.00
_cell.angle_gamma   90.00
#
_symmetry.space_group_name_H-M   'P 1'
#
loop_
_entity.id
_entity.type
_entity.pdbx_description
1 polymer ?
#
loop_
_entity_poly.entity_id
_entity_poly.type
_entity_poly.pdbx_seq_one_letter_code
_entity_poly.pdbx_strand_id
1 'polypeptide(L)' 'MTDRDRAASCRGPYGGEGVPEDCGDPARFEVARHRRTPLRVCPVHLGPSLLLADGVLWPPGISLIR' A
#
# COMPACT_ATOMS: atom_id res chain seq x y z
N MET A 1 12.84 -18.91 -1.27
CA MET A 1 13.08 -17.52 -1.74
C MET A 1 11.75 -16.85 -2.11
N THR A 2 10.69 -17.00 -1.31
CA THR A 2 9.30 -16.75 -1.78
C THR A 2 8.41 -16.03 -0.77
N ASP A 3 8.96 -15.67 0.39
CA ASP A 3 8.22 -15.04 1.48
C ASP A 3 8.37 -13.50 1.48
N ARG A 4 9.54 -12.99 1.04
CA ARG A 4 9.81 -11.54 1.00
C ARG A 4 9.00 -10.78 -0.06
N ASP A 5 8.76 -11.37 -1.22
CA ASP A 5 7.98 -10.71 -2.28
C ASP A 5 6.50 -10.54 -1.91
N ARG A 6 5.95 -11.50 -1.14
CA ARG A 6 4.54 -11.43 -0.71
C ARG A 6 4.30 -10.32 0.31
N ALA A 7 5.32 -9.97 1.09
CA ALA A 7 5.28 -8.81 1.98
C ALA A 7 5.38 -7.47 1.23
N ALA A 8 5.97 -7.47 0.02
CA ALA A 8 6.13 -6.30 -0.83
C ALA A 8 4.97 -6.09 -1.83
N SER A 9 4.00 -7.01 -1.91
CA SER A 9 2.91 -6.91 -2.89
C SER A 9 1.95 -5.76 -2.60
N CYS A 10 1.42 -5.14 -3.66
CA CYS A 10 0.42 -4.09 -3.55
C CYS A 10 -0.87 -4.66 -2.95
N ARG A 11 -1.49 -3.93 -2.00
CA ARG A 11 -2.74 -4.36 -1.35
C ARG A 11 -3.99 -3.70 -1.95
N GLY A 12 -3.85 -3.17 -3.17
CA GLY A 12 -4.88 -2.39 -3.84
C GLY A 12 -5.24 -1.11 -3.07
N PRO A 13 -6.21 -0.34 -3.58
CA PRO A 13 -6.53 0.98 -3.06
C PRO A 13 -7.23 0.97 -1.70
N TYR A 14 -7.80 -0.17 -1.30
CA TYR A 14 -8.57 -0.29 -0.05
C TYR A 14 -7.75 -0.90 1.10
N GLY A 15 -6.60 -1.52 0.80
CA GLY A 15 -5.75 -2.14 1.81
C GLY A 15 -6.38 -3.31 2.55
N GLY A 16 -7.34 -4.00 1.93
CA GLY A 16 -8.03 -5.15 2.51
C GLY A 16 -7.16 -6.40 2.55
N GLU A 17 -7.61 -7.41 3.30
CA GLU A 17 -6.99 -8.75 3.40
C GLU A 17 -7.23 -9.61 2.14
N GLY A 18 -7.49 -8.97 1.00
CA GLY A 18 -7.63 -9.65 -0.29
C GLY A 18 -6.30 -10.19 -0.79
N VAL A 19 -6.36 -10.98 -1.86
CA VAL A 19 -5.16 -11.49 -2.54
C VAL A 19 -4.30 -10.29 -2.93
N PRO A 20 -3.02 -10.23 -2.50
CA PRO A 20 -2.14 -9.15 -2.90
C PRO A 20 -2.04 -9.09 -4.42
N GLU A 21 -2.21 -7.91 -4.99
CA GLU A 21 -2.15 -7.73 -6.44
C GLU A 21 -0.70 -7.52 -6.85
N ASP A 22 -0.25 -8.32 -7.81
CA ASP A 22 1.01 -8.09 -8.47
C ASP A 22 0.79 -7.12 -9.64
N CYS A 23 0.89 -5.82 -9.33
CA CYS A 23 0.59 -4.75 -10.29
C CYS A 23 1.68 -4.55 -11.35
N GLY A 24 2.71 -5.42 -11.42
CA GLY A 24 3.80 -5.38 -12.41
C GLY A 24 4.82 -4.25 -12.24
N ASP A 25 4.48 -3.20 -11.48
CA ASP A 25 5.40 -2.13 -11.12
C ASP A 25 6.35 -2.61 -10.00
N PRO A 26 7.65 -2.28 -10.02
CA PRO A 26 8.57 -2.65 -8.93
C PRO A 26 8.54 -1.68 -7.74
N ALA A 27 8.10 -0.43 -7.93
CA ALA A 27 8.08 0.58 -6.88
C ALA A 27 6.94 0.35 -5.89
N ARG A 28 7.21 0.57 -4.60
CA ARG A 28 6.24 0.37 -3.52
C ARG A 28 6.26 1.55 -2.56
N PHE A 29 5.08 1.95 -2.11
CA PHE A 29 4.89 3.03 -1.14
C PHE A 29 4.15 2.51 0.08
N GLU A 30 4.55 2.98 1.25
CA GLU A 30 3.76 2.88 2.47
C GLU A 30 3.00 4.18 2.70
N VAL A 31 1.69 4.06 2.88
CA VAL A 31 0.79 5.12 3.30
C VAL A 31 0.43 4.92 4.78
N ALA A 32 0.80 5.87 5.63
CA ALA A 32 0.56 5.81 7.07
C ALA A 32 -0.95 5.86 7.38
N ARG A 33 -1.38 5.01 8.32
CA ARG A 33 -2.78 4.92 8.77
C ARG A 33 -2.90 5.01 10.28
N HIS A 34 -3.91 5.71 10.78
CA HIS A 34 -4.23 5.83 12.19
C HIS A 34 -4.69 4.47 12.76
N ARG A 35 -4.00 3.98 13.79
CA ARG A 35 -4.30 2.70 14.49
C ARG A 35 -4.42 1.48 13.56
N ARG A 36 -3.77 1.52 12.40
CA ARG A 36 -3.71 0.41 11.44
C ARG A 36 -2.29 0.28 10.90
N THR A 37 -1.96 -0.90 10.38
CA THR A 37 -0.70 -1.11 9.67
C THR A 37 -0.62 -0.18 8.45
N PRO A 38 0.57 0.33 8.07
CA PRO A 38 0.71 1.12 6.85
C PRO A 38 0.18 0.37 5.63
N LEU A 39 -0.48 1.10 4.72
CA LEU A 39 -0.99 0.53 3.48
C LEU A 39 0.11 0.54 2.42
N ARG A 40 0.46 -0.66 1.93
CA ARG A 40 1.44 -0.84 0.86
C ARG A 40 0.77 -0.83 -0.51
N VAL A 41 1.19 0.09 -1.37
CA VAL A 41 0.64 0.22 -2.73
C VAL A 41 1.70 0.57 -3.76
N CYS A 42 1.44 0.19 -5.01
CA CYS A 42 2.22 0.62 -6.17
C CYS A 42 1.87 2.07 -6.57
N PRO A 43 2.63 2.70 -7.49
CA PRO A 43 2.33 4.06 -7.95
C PRO A 43 0.91 4.23 -8.48
N VAL A 44 0.37 3.22 -9.17
CA VAL A 44 -0.98 3.24 -9.76
C VAL A 44 -2.06 3.33 -8.69
N HIS A 45 -1.89 2.64 -7.57
CA HIS A 45 -2.88 2.59 -6.49
C HIS A 45 -2.64 3.64 -5.40
N LEU A 46 -1.57 4.43 -5.47
CA LEU A 46 -1.26 5.45 -4.47
C LEU A 46 -2.37 6.50 -4.35
N GLY A 47 -2.75 7.14 -5.46
CA GLY A 47 -3.80 8.17 -5.47
C GLY A 47 -5.14 7.65 -4.92
N PRO A 48 -5.68 6.56 -5.48
CA PRO A 48 -6.89 5.91 -4.95
C PRO A 48 -6.79 5.56 -3.45
N SER A 49 -5.63 5.12 -2.96
CA SER A 49 -5.44 4.81 -1.54
C SER A 49 -5.60 6.03 -0.64
N LEU A 50 -5.10 7.19 -1.07
CA LEU A 50 -5.22 8.43 -0.32
C LEU A 50 -6.68 8.90 -0.21
N LEU A 51 -7.54 8.49 -1.15
CA LEU A 51 -8.94 8.91 -1.22
C LEU A 51 -9.91 7.88 -0.62
N LEU A 52 -9.58 6.58 -0.70
CA LEU A 52 -10.52 5.49 -0.46
C LEU A 52 -10.13 4.57 0.70
N ALA A 53 -8.88 4.61 1.17
CA ALA A 53 -8.44 3.73 2.25
C ALA A 53 -8.81 4.31 3.63
N ASP A 54 -9.37 3.45 4.48
CA ASP A 54 -9.75 3.86 5.84
C ASP A 54 -8.54 4.19 6.70
N GLY A 55 -8.66 5.28 7.48
CA GLY A 55 -7.68 5.70 8.46
C GLY A 55 -6.41 6.34 7.90
N VAL A 56 -6.34 6.71 6.61
CA VAL A 56 -5.21 7.48 6.07
C VAL A 56 -5.07 8.81 6.82
N LEU A 57 -3.84 9.14 7.22
CA LEU A 57 -3.56 10.38 7.95
C LEU A 57 -3.66 11.62 7.06
N TRP A 58 -4.01 12.77 7.66
CA TRP A 58 -3.92 14.07 7.01
C TRP A 58 -3.05 15.03 7.84
N PRO A 59 -1.94 15.57 7.30
CA PRO A 59 -1.40 15.32 5.96
C PRO A 59 -0.94 13.85 5.78
N PRO A 60 -0.92 13.34 4.53
CA PRO A 60 -0.60 11.94 4.30
C PRO A 60 0.89 11.69 4.50
N GLY A 61 1.21 10.73 5.36
CA GLY A 61 2.57 10.20 5.50
C GLY A 61 2.81 9.13 4.44
N ILE A 62 3.64 9.44 3.44
CA ILE A 62 3.95 8.54 2.32
C ILE A 62 5.46 8.31 2.32
N SER A 63 5.89 7.05 2.18
CA SER A 63 7.30 6.69 2.07
C SER A 63 7.52 5.67 0.97
N LEU A 64 8.51 5.91 0.11
CA LEU A 64 8.98 4.90 -0.85
C LEU A 64 9.72 3.80 -0.08
N ILE A 65 9.36 2.55 -0.35
CA ILE A 65 9.96 1.36 0.25
C ILE A 65 10.56 0.47 -0.85
N ARG A 66 11.53 -0.37 -0.45
CA ARG A 66 12.31 -1.25 -1.33
C ARG A 66 11.79 -2.68 -1.29
#